data_AF-A0A7K5Z1M5-F1
#
_entry.id   AF-A0A7K5Z1M5-F1
#
_cell.length_a   1.000
_cell.length_b   1.000
_cell.length_c   1.000
_cell.angle_alpha   90.00
_cell.angle_beta   90.00
_cell.angle_gamma   90.00
#
_symmetry.space_group_name_H-M   'P 1'
#
loop_
_entity.id
_entity.type
_entity.pdbx_description
1 polymer ?
#
loop_
_entity_poly.entity_id
_entity_poly.type
_entity_poly.pdbx_seq_one_letter_code
_entity_poly.pdbx_strand_id
1 'polypeptide(L)' 'RHVITHLQGCFAALGVPNELKTDNAPAYKSKTFQHFLNLWGVKHSTGIAHSPTGQAIVVRTHQV' A
#
# COMPACT_ATOMS: atom_id res chain seq x y z
N ARG A 1 2.87 -5.34 -11.86
CA ARG A 1 3.61 -4.20 -12.49
C ARG A 1 2.81 -2.90 -12.40
N HIS A 2 1.54 -2.88 -12.81
CA HIS A 2 0.68 -1.67 -12.77
C HIS A 2 0.50 -1.02 -11.38
N VAL A 3 0.38 -1.82 -10.32
CA VAL A 3 0.17 -1.32 -8.94
C VAL A 3 1.34 -0.46 -8.45
N ILE A 4 2.58 -0.88 -8.71
CA ILE A 4 3.78 -0.15 -8.26
C ILE A 4 3.86 1.21 -8.96
N THR A 5 3.66 1.24 -10.28
CA THR A 5 3.66 2.49 -11.06
C THR A 5 2.55 3.44 -10.58
N HIS A 6 1.36 2.90 -10.27
CA HIS A 6 0.28 3.71 -9.71
C HIS A 6 0.64 4.30 -8.34
N LEU A 7 1.19 3.48 -7.43
CA LEU A 7 1.62 3.94 -6.10
C LEU A 7 2.75 4.96 -6.16
N GLN A 8 3.69 4.83 -7.10
CA GLN A 8 4.74 5.84 -7.31
C GLN A 8 4.15 7.21 -7.64
N GLY A 9 3.14 7.26 -8.51
CA GLY A 9 2.42 8.48 -8.82
C GLY A 9 1.69 9.05 -7.59
N CYS A 10 1.03 8.19 -6.81
CA CYS A 10 0.37 8.61 -5.57
C CYS A 10 1.35 9.14 -4.53
N PHE A 11 2.51 8.50 -4.36
CA PHE A 11 3.53 8.93 -3.40
C PHE A 11 4.16 10.26 -3.79
N ALA A 12 4.35 10.49 -5.09
CA ALA A 12 4.83 11.78 -5.60
C ALA A 12 3.80 12.90 -5.40
N ALA A 13 2.50 12.59 -5.53
CA ALA A 13 1.43 13.59 -5.42
C ALA A 13 0.98 13.88 -3.97
N LEU A 14 0.93 12.86 -3.11
CA LEU A 14 0.35 12.92 -1.75
C LEU A 14 1.39 12.75 -0.65
N GLY A 15 2.65 12.45 -1.01
CA GLY A 15 3.69 12.06 -0.07
C GLY A 15 3.67 10.55 0.23
N VAL A 16 4.74 10.10 0.89
CA VAL A 16 4.93 8.69 1.23
C VAL A 16 4.15 8.36 2.50
N PRO A 17 3.21 7.40 2.49
CA PRO A 17 2.46 7.02 3.67
C PRO A 17 3.31 6.15 4.62
N ASN A 18 3.05 6.23 5.92
CA ASN A 18 3.75 5.40 6.91
C ASN A 18 3.32 3.92 6.89
N GLU A 19 2.07 3.64 6.52
CA GLU A 19 1.50 2.28 6.46
C GLU A 19 0.59 2.14 5.25
N LEU A 20 0.68 0.99 4.57
CA LEU A 20 -0.18 0.61 3.46
C LEU A 20 -0.87 -0.71 3.81
N LYS A 21 -2.21 -0.71 3.76
CA LYS A 21 -3.01 -1.91 3.95
C LYS A 21 -3.64 -2.34 2.62
N THR A 22 -3.34 -3.55 2.17
CA THR A 22 -3.92 -4.10 0.91
C THR A 22 -4.62 -5.42 1.20
N ASP A 23 -5.48 -5.86 0.30
CA ASP A 23 -6.04 -7.21 0.38
C ASP A 23 -4.96 -8.26 0.09
N ASN A 24 -5.29 -9.54 0.36
CA ASN A 24 -4.36 -10.66 0.26
C ASN A 24 -4.18 -11.19 -1.18
N ALA A 25 -4.58 -10.44 -2.20
CA ALA A 25 -4.48 -10.86 -3.59
C ALA A 25 -3.02 -11.17 -3.99
N PRO A 26 -2.83 -12.11 -4.95
CA PRO A 26 -1.51 -12.52 -5.41
C PRO A 26 -0.65 -11.35 -5.92
N ALA A 27 -1.29 -10.30 -6.44
CA ALA A 27 -0.62 -9.09 -6.91
C ALA A 27 0.17 -8.36 -5.80
N TYR A 28 -0.37 -8.33 -4.58
CA TYR A 28 0.23 -7.67 -3.41
C TYR A 28 1.13 -8.58 -2.60
N LYS A 29 1.10 -9.90 -2.85
CA LYS A 29 2.03 -10.88 -2.26
C LYS A 29 3.35 -11.02 -3.00
N SER A 30 3.52 -10.34 -4.13
CA SER A 30 4.75 -10.45 -4.90
C SER A 30 5.97 -9.89 -4.14
N LYS A 31 7.11 -10.59 -4.19
CA LYS A 31 8.37 -10.13 -3.57
C LYS A 31 8.78 -8.74 -4.06
N THR A 32 8.51 -8.43 -5.33
CA THR A 32 8.76 -7.11 -5.93
C THR A 32 7.96 -6.01 -5.24
N PHE A 33 6.71 -6.27 -4.86
CA PHE A 33 5.87 -5.31 -4.16
C PHE A 33 6.34 -5.08 -2.72
N GLN A 34 6.71 -6.15 -2.01
CA GLN A 34 7.29 -6.04 -0.67
C GLN A 34 8.64 -5.31 -0.68
N HIS A 35 9.49 -5.57 -1.67
CA HIS A 35 10.76 -4.87 -1.82
C HIS A 35 10.55 -3.39 -2.12
N PHE A 36 9.60 -3.06 -3.01
CA PHE A 36 9.19 -1.68 -3.26
C PHE A 36 8.79 -0.98 -1.97
N LEU A 37 7.85 -1.51 -1.19
CA LEU A 37 7.41 -0.84 0.05
C LEU A 37 8.54 -0.68 1.07
N ASN A 38 9.46 -1.65 1.17
CA ASN A 38 10.66 -1.52 2.02
C ASN A 38 11.58 -0.38 1.58
N LEU A 39 11.79 -0.19 0.27
CA LEU A 39 12.61 0.91 -0.26
C LEU A 39 12.03 2.28 0.12
N TRP A 40 10.70 2.38 0.18
CA TRP A 40 10.00 3.59 0.57
C TRP A 40 9.76 3.70 2.08
N GLY A 41 10.20 2.72 2.88
CA GLY A 41 9.98 2.70 4.34
C GLY A 41 8.52 2.51 4.75
N VAL A 42 7.67 2.01 3.85
CA VAL A 42 6.23 1.86 4.08
C VAL A 42 5.95 0.52 4.72
N LYS A 43 5.30 0.53 5.88
CA LYS A 43 4.87 -0.70 6.53
C LYS A 43 3.69 -1.32 5.77
N HIS A 44 3.84 -2.57 5.31
CA HIS A 44 2.77 -3.27 4.60
C HIS A 44 1.98 -4.18 5.54
N SER A 45 0.66 -4.03 5.57
CA SER A 45 -0.24 -4.95 6.27
C SER A 45 -1.24 -5.56 5.29
N THR A 46 -1.41 -6.87 5.32
CA THR A 46 -2.45 -7.53 4.52
C THR A 46 -3.75 -7.63 5.30
N GLY A 47 -4.86 -7.21 4.71
CA GLY A 47 -6.20 -7.41 5.25
C GLY A 47 -6.66 -8.86 5.13
N ILE A 48 -7.58 -9.28 6.02
CA ILE A 48 -8.25 -10.58 5.96
C ILE A 48 -9.12 -10.62 4.70
N ALA A 49 -9.09 -11.73 3.96
CA ALA A 49 -9.73 -11.89 2.66
C ALA A 49 -11.27 -11.71 2.63
N HIS A 50 -11.94 -11.49 3.76
CA HIS A 50 -13.42 -11.54 3.84
C HIS A 50 -14.06 -10.49 4.76
N SER A 51 -13.35 -9.43 5.19
CA SER A 51 -13.98 -8.35 5.95
C SER A 51 -14.16 -7.09 5.08
N PRO A 52 -15.40 -6.74 4.67
CA PRO A 52 -15.67 -5.59 3.81
C PRO A 52 -15.34 -4.24 4.48
N THR A 53 -15.15 -4.22 5.79
CA THR A 53 -14.85 -3.01 6.57
C THR A 53 -13.35 -2.65 6.58
N GLY A 54 -12.48 -3.50 6.03
CA GLY A 54 -11.02 -3.36 6.10
C GLY A 54 -10.31 -3.11 4.77
N GLN A 55 -11.05 -2.78 3.70
CA GLN A 55 -10.54 -2.68 2.32
C GLN A 55 -10.54 -1.26 1.74
N ALA A 56 -10.77 -0.23 2.57
CA ALA A 56 -10.49 1.13 2.14
C ALA A 56 -8.99 1.40 2.31
N ILE A 57 -8.34 1.79 1.23
CA ILE A 57 -7.01 2.42 1.28
C ILE A 57 -7.12 3.61 2.22
N VAL A 58 -6.71 3.45 3.48
CA VAL A 58 -6.61 4.59 4.40
C VAL A 58 -5.20 5.14 4.27
N VAL A 59 -5.03 6.06 3.33
CA VAL A 59 -3.95 7.05 3.41
C VAL A 59 -4.28 7.91 4.63
N ARG A 60 -3.67 7.64 5.79
CA ARG A 60 -3.59 8.63 6.87
C ARG A 60 -2.45 9.58 6.54
N THR A 61 -2.72 10.57 5.69
CA THR A 61 -1.95 11.81 5.70
C THR A 61 -2.39 12.56 6.96
N HIS A 62 -1.53 12.60 7.98
CA HIS A 62 -1.66 13.60 9.04
C HIS A 62 -1.43 14.96 8.38
N GLN A 63 -2.51 15.60 7.94
CA GLN A 63 -2.50 17.01 7.63
C GLN A 63 -2.50 17.73 8.98
N VAL A 64 -1.37 18.33 9.31
CA VAL A 64 -1.31 19.42 10.29
C VAL A 64 -1.95 20.66 9.69
#